data_AF-A0A549SGF4-F1
#
_entry.id   AF-A0A549SGF4-F1
#
_cell.length_a   1.000
_cell.length_b   1.000
_cell.length_c   1.000
_cell.angle_alpha   90.00
_cell.angle_beta   90.00
_cell.angle_gamma   90.00
#
_symmetry.space_group_name_H-M   'P 1'
#
loop_
_entity.id
_entity.type
_entity.pdbx_description
1 polymer ?
#
loop_
_entity_poly.entity_id
_entity_poly.type
_entity_poly.pdbx_seq_one_letter_code
_entity_poly.pdbx_strand_id
1 'polypeptide(L)'
;AFDRAEARSAEVGALLRQNLQGSFTDINRSLGEAEQRAQQTAEGMRAALTQASDDAQRAIEGTLTEAEKRSRMLAERMRGGIAGSLSDVERLMTEAAGKSDVAAEHLRNTLRQSVEEAISRFAGATEEIRRSAGEIRRELDDTRAELKRGAFDLPEEAKESAAAMRRAVAEQIKALQDISAIVGKSAQTLEISQPAAAAPRQPAAQPQSFAPAPAAPARPQQQTVSYGNRPPMAPAQPAPRPAPRQEAVSGGLRGSLPADRSPAVAQRQPEAPAARGGEGGGWISDLLRGASREDAPQAPAAPVRQPAQRTAEPQARAADGRNPRHMVESLNSLSVDIARAIDHDASVELWRRYQRGERDVFTRRLYTLKGQQTFDEIKRKYDREPEFRTAVDRYIADFEKLLNDVARTDRDRSVTQSYLTSDTGKVYTMLAHAA
;
A
#
# COMPACT_ATOMS: atom_id res chain seq x y z
N ALA A 1 105.64 9.48 86.76
CA ALA A 1 104.16 9.24 86.65
C ALA A 1 103.65 9.71 85.31
N PHE A 2 103.97 10.95 84.93
CA PHE A 2 103.84 11.47 83.56
C PHE A 2 104.39 10.51 82.50
N ASP A 3 105.61 9.99 82.69
CA ASP A 3 106.29 9.03 81.78
C ASP A 3 105.44 7.79 81.42
N ARG A 4 104.61 7.29 82.35
CA ARG A 4 103.68 6.17 82.10
C ARG A 4 102.42 6.59 81.33
N ALA A 5 102.00 7.85 81.44
CA ALA A 5 100.92 8.41 80.65
C ALA A 5 101.39 8.77 79.22
N GLU A 6 102.61 9.29 79.09
CA GLU A 6 103.26 9.58 77.81
C GLU A 6 103.50 8.30 77.00
N ALA A 7 104.05 7.24 77.62
CA ALA A 7 104.20 5.94 76.97
C ALA A 7 102.86 5.37 76.48
N ARG A 8 101.79 5.45 77.29
CA ARG A 8 100.44 5.02 76.88
C ARG A 8 99.84 5.88 75.77
N SER A 9 100.10 7.19 75.77
CA SER A 9 99.64 8.10 74.71
C SER A 9 100.37 7.82 73.39
N ALA A 10 101.68 7.50 73.46
CA ALA A 10 102.46 7.07 72.30
C ALA A 10 102.00 5.71 71.76
N GLU A 11 101.69 4.75 72.63
CA GLU A 11 101.12 3.44 72.29
C GLU A 11 99.74 3.57 71.63
N VAL A 12 98.82 4.33 72.22
CA VAL A 12 97.50 4.61 71.64
C VAL A 12 97.62 5.38 70.32
N GLY A 13 98.53 6.34 70.22
CA GLY A 13 98.80 7.07 68.98
C GLY A 13 99.37 6.21 67.86
N ALA A 14 100.22 5.22 68.20
CA ALA A 14 100.71 4.21 67.27
C ALA A 14 99.59 3.27 66.81
N LEU A 15 98.77 2.78 67.74
CA LEU A 15 97.62 1.90 67.47
C LEU A 15 96.59 2.61 66.56
N LEU A 16 96.29 3.88 66.85
CA LEU A 16 95.36 4.68 66.06
C LEU A 16 95.91 4.94 64.64
N ARG A 17 97.21 5.23 64.51
CA ARG A 17 97.88 5.38 63.20
C ARG A 17 97.83 4.09 62.39
N GLN A 18 98.10 2.94 63.03
CA GLN A 18 98.03 1.62 62.39
C GLN A 18 96.60 1.28 61.94
N ASN A 19 95.60 1.53 62.78
CA ASN A 19 94.19 1.30 62.44
C ASN A 19 93.70 2.23 61.33
N LEU A 20 94.09 3.51 61.34
CA LEU A 20 93.79 4.45 60.27
C LEU A 20 94.47 4.03 58.96
N GLN A 21 95.74 3.63 58.99
CA GLN A 21 96.47 3.16 57.81
C GLN A 21 95.85 1.88 57.23
N GLY A 22 95.44 0.93 58.08
CA GLY A 22 94.67 -0.25 57.67
C GLY A 22 93.33 0.12 57.03
N SER A 23 92.56 0.99 57.69
CA SER A 23 91.28 1.49 57.16
C SER A 23 91.44 2.21 55.82
N PHE A 24 92.47 3.03 55.61
CA PHE A 24 92.77 3.63 54.31
C PHE A 24 93.10 2.58 53.25
N THR A 25 93.85 1.51 53.58
CA THR A 25 94.12 0.42 52.62
C THR A 25 92.88 -0.39 52.27
N ASP A 26 91.99 -0.63 53.23
CA ASP A 26 90.74 -1.37 53.00
C ASP A 26 89.71 -0.52 52.24
N ILE A 27 89.62 0.78 52.54
CA ILE A 27 88.83 1.75 51.77
C ILE A 27 89.32 1.79 50.32
N ASN A 28 90.62 1.97 50.08
CA ASN A 28 91.17 1.98 48.72
C ASN A 28 90.96 0.65 47.99
N ARG A 29 91.04 -0.50 48.68
CA ARG A 29 90.71 -1.81 48.07
C ARG A 29 89.23 -1.87 47.70
N SER A 30 88.33 -1.51 48.62
CA SER A 30 86.88 -1.51 48.38
C SER A 30 86.45 -0.53 47.28
N LEU A 31 87.13 0.62 47.16
CA LEU A 31 86.89 1.61 46.12
C LEU A 31 87.37 1.10 44.75
N GLY A 32 88.56 0.46 44.68
CA GLY A 32 89.03 -0.20 43.46
C GLY A 32 88.12 -1.36 43.02
N GLU A 33 87.64 -2.18 43.96
CA GLU A 33 86.66 -3.23 43.66
C GLU A 33 85.30 -2.67 43.22
N ALA A 34 84.87 -1.54 43.78
CA ALA A 34 83.63 -0.86 43.40
C ALA A 34 83.76 -0.22 42.00
N GLU A 35 84.89 0.40 41.71
CA GLU A 35 85.21 0.95 40.39
C GLU A 35 85.28 -0.17 39.34
N GLN A 36 85.98 -1.27 39.62
CA GLN A 36 86.05 -2.42 38.73
C GLN A 36 84.67 -3.04 38.48
N ARG A 37 83.83 -3.18 39.53
CA ARG A 37 82.44 -3.63 39.38
C ARG A 37 81.59 -2.64 38.56
N ALA A 38 81.78 -1.33 38.74
CA ALA A 38 81.08 -0.30 37.96
C ALA A 38 81.50 -0.32 36.49
N GLN A 39 82.80 -0.48 36.19
CA GLN A 39 83.33 -0.62 34.83
C GLN A 39 82.77 -1.88 34.14
N GLN A 40 82.85 -3.05 34.78
CA GLN A 40 82.27 -4.30 34.27
C GLN A 40 80.74 -4.19 34.05
N THR A 41 80.03 -3.50 34.95
CA THR A 41 78.58 -3.27 34.80
C THR A 41 78.28 -2.34 33.63
N ALA A 42 79.09 -1.29 33.42
CA ALA A 42 78.95 -0.37 32.29
C ALA A 42 79.29 -1.04 30.95
N GLU A 43 80.28 -1.92 30.91
CA GLU A 43 80.61 -2.74 29.74
C GLU A 43 79.49 -3.75 29.42
N GLY A 44 78.99 -4.47 30.44
CA GLY A 44 77.85 -5.37 30.29
C GLY A 44 76.58 -4.65 29.83
N MET A 45 76.31 -3.45 30.35
CA MET A 45 75.17 -2.63 29.93
C MET A 45 75.33 -2.10 28.49
N ARG A 46 76.54 -1.73 28.07
CA ARG A 46 76.83 -1.38 26.66
C ARG A 46 76.63 -2.57 25.73
N ALA A 47 77.15 -3.74 26.09
CA ALA A 47 76.99 -4.97 25.32
C ALA A 47 75.51 -5.38 25.18
N ALA A 48 74.75 -5.30 26.27
CA ALA A 48 73.30 -5.53 26.27
C ALA A 48 72.54 -4.52 25.41
N LEU A 49 72.94 -3.23 25.42
CA LEU A 49 72.34 -2.19 24.59
C LEU A 49 72.64 -2.41 23.10
N THR A 50 73.87 -2.79 22.73
CA THR A 50 74.20 -3.13 21.34
C THR A 50 73.43 -4.36 20.87
N GLN A 51 73.35 -5.41 21.69
CA GLN A 51 72.57 -6.60 21.35
C GLN A 51 71.07 -6.28 21.19
N ALA A 52 70.50 -5.49 22.09
CA ALA A 52 69.10 -5.05 21.99
C ALA A 52 68.85 -4.18 20.75
N SER A 53 69.83 -3.36 20.33
CA SER A 53 69.77 -2.59 19.08
C SER A 53 69.78 -3.50 17.85
N ASP A 54 70.69 -4.48 17.80
CA ASP A 54 70.80 -5.43 16.68
C ASP A 54 69.53 -6.31 16.56
N ASP A 55 69.00 -6.79 17.68
CA ASP A 55 67.77 -7.58 17.70
C ASP A 55 66.54 -6.73 17.34
N ALA A 56 66.50 -5.46 17.74
CA ALA A 56 65.47 -4.51 17.28
C ALA A 56 65.57 -4.23 15.77
N GLN A 57 66.78 -4.06 15.22
CA GLN A 57 66.99 -3.86 13.78
C GLN A 57 66.50 -5.08 12.99
N ARG A 58 66.89 -6.30 13.39
CA ARG A 58 66.42 -7.55 12.77
C ARG A 58 64.90 -7.70 12.84
N ALA A 59 64.29 -7.33 13.97
CA ALA A 59 62.83 -7.34 14.10
C ALA A 59 62.15 -6.32 13.16
N ILE A 60 62.72 -5.12 13.03
CA ILE A 60 62.23 -4.09 12.09
C ILE A 60 62.35 -4.57 10.64
N GLU A 61 63.48 -5.12 10.22
CA GLU A 61 63.66 -5.71 8.89
C GLU A 61 62.68 -6.86 8.61
N GLY A 62 62.48 -7.75 9.59
CA GLY A 62 61.50 -8.83 9.52
C GLY A 62 60.06 -8.32 9.35
N THR A 63 59.67 -7.30 10.10
CA THR A 63 58.33 -6.68 9.97
C THR A 63 58.16 -5.90 8.67
N LEU A 64 59.19 -5.20 8.19
CA LEU A 64 59.15 -4.45 6.93
C LEU A 64 58.99 -5.39 5.73
N THR A 65 59.77 -6.47 5.68
CA THR A 65 59.69 -7.48 4.61
C THR A 65 58.37 -8.25 4.63
N GLU A 66 57.80 -8.52 5.81
CA GLU A 66 56.47 -9.12 5.94
C GLU A 66 55.35 -8.14 5.52
N ALA A 67 55.47 -6.86 5.88
CA ALA A 67 54.54 -5.81 5.43
C ALA A 67 54.58 -5.65 3.90
N GLU A 68 55.76 -5.70 3.29
CA GLU A 68 55.92 -5.66 1.84
C GLU A 68 55.27 -6.87 1.15
N LYS A 69 55.49 -8.09 1.65
CA LYS A 69 54.84 -9.31 1.14
C LYS A 69 53.31 -9.21 1.21
N ARG A 70 52.78 -8.73 2.33
CA ARG A 70 51.32 -8.50 2.51
C ARG A 70 50.78 -7.44 1.56
N SER A 71 51.52 -6.33 1.37
CA SER A 71 51.16 -5.26 0.43
C SER A 71 51.10 -5.78 -1.00
N ARG A 72 52.12 -6.51 -1.46
CA ARG A 72 52.14 -7.15 -2.80
C ARG A 72 51.00 -8.16 -2.98
N MET A 73 50.72 -8.99 -1.96
CA MET A 73 49.60 -9.94 -1.99
C MET A 73 48.23 -9.23 -2.04
N LEU A 74 48.07 -8.12 -1.32
CA LEU A 74 46.86 -7.30 -1.37
C LEU A 74 46.69 -6.65 -2.74
N ALA A 75 47.77 -6.12 -3.33
CA ALA A 75 47.76 -5.52 -4.65
C ALA A 75 47.33 -6.51 -5.74
N GLU A 76 47.86 -7.73 -5.75
CA GLU A 76 47.44 -8.76 -6.73
C GLU A 76 46.01 -9.27 -6.48
N ARG A 77 45.58 -9.38 -5.22
CA ARG A 77 44.16 -9.67 -4.91
C ARG A 77 43.23 -8.57 -5.38
N MET A 78 43.59 -7.31 -5.19
CA MET A 78 42.83 -6.17 -5.72
C MET A 78 42.83 -6.18 -7.25
N ARG A 79 43.96 -6.43 -7.90
CA ARG A 79 44.06 -6.49 -9.37
C ARG A 79 43.19 -7.59 -9.96
N GLY A 80 43.27 -8.81 -9.41
CA GLY A 80 42.44 -9.94 -9.83
C GLY A 80 40.96 -9.73 -9.55
N GLY A 81 40.62 -9.19 -8.36
CA GLY A 81 39.24 -8.87 -7.99
C GLY A 81 38.62 -7.78 -8.87
N ILE A 82 39.35 -6.71 -9.16
CA ILE A 82 38.91 -5.63 -10.05
C ILE A 82 38.71 -6.17 -11.48
N ALA A 83 39.66 -6.93 -12.02
CA ALA A 83 39.56 -7.52 -13.36
C ALA A 83 38.35 -8.48 -13.48
N GLY A 84 38.14 -9.34 -12.47
CA GLY A 84 36.95 -10.20 -12.42
C GLY A 84 35.65 -9.39 -12.35
N SER A 85 35.58 -8.40 -11.46
CA SER A 85 34.39 -7.55 -11.31
C SER A 85 34.04 -6.75 -12.56
N LEU A 86 35.04 -6.28 -13.32
CA LEU A 86 34.82 -5.59 -14.59
C LEU A 86 34.22 -6.54 -15.63
N SER A 87 34.74 -7.76 -15.75
CA SER A 87 34.20 -8.78 -16.66
C SER A 87 32.78 -9.21 -16.28
N ASP A 88 32.48 -9.33 -14.99
CA ASP A 88 31.11 -9.57 -14.51
C ASP A 88 30.16 -8.41 -14.82
N VAL A 89 30.62 -7.15 -14.69
CA VAL A 89 29.82 -5.97 -15.09
C VAL A 89 29.59 -5.93 -16.60
N GLU A 90 30.59 -6.21 -17.43
CA GLU A 90 30.45 -6.30 -18.90
C GLU A 90 29.46 -7.41 -19.30
N ARG A 91 29.52 -8.57 -18.64
CA ARG A 91 28.58 -9.68 -18.84
C ARG A 91 27.15 -9.28 -18.45
N LEU A 92 26.96 -8.67 -17.28
CA LEU A 92 25.66 -8.20 -16.81
C LEU A 92 25.08 -7.10 -17.70
N MET A 93 25.90 -6.17 -18.19
CA MET A 93 25.48 -5.13 -19.14
C MET A 93 25.06 -5.75 -20.49
N THR A 94 25.79 -6.74 -20.98
CA THR A 94 25.43 -7.47 -22.21
C THR A 94 24.13 -8.26 -22.06
N GLU A 95 23.94 -8.95 -20.93
CA GLU A 95 22.71 -9.68 -20.61
C GLU A 95 21.51 -8.73 -20.42
N ALA A 96 21.72 -7.58 -19.78
CA ALA A 96 20.71 -6.54 -19.62
C ALA A 96 20.32 -5.91 -20.96
N ALA A 97 21.30 -5.61 -21.84
CA ALA A 97 21.05 -5.11 -23.19
C ALA A 97 20.22 -6.11 -24.01
N GLY A 98 20.59 -7.39 -24.01
CA GLY A 98 19.83 -8.45 -24.70
C GLY A 98 18.40 -8.60 -24.17
N LYS A 99 18.21 -8.59 -22.85
CA LYS A 99 16.86 -8.62 -22.24
C LYS A 99 16.03 -7.38 -22.56
N SER A 100 16.66 -6.20 -22.62
CA SER A 100 16.01 -4.95 -22.99
C SER A 100 15.53 -4.97 -24.44
N ASP A 101 16.34 -5.50 -25.37
CA ASP A 101 15.97 -5.58 -26.78
C ASP A 101 14.81 -6.58 -27.01
N VAL A 102 14.87 -7.76 -26.36
CA VAL A 102 13.77 -8.73 -26.35
C VAL A 102 12.48 -8.14 -25.76
N ALA A 103 12.58 -7.36 -24.68
CA ALA A 103 11.44 -6.67 -24.09
C ALA A 103 10.86 -5.59 -25.04
N ALA A 104 11.73 -4.85 -25.74
CA ALA A 104 11.31 -3.85 -26.73
C ALA A 104 10.62 -4.49 -27.95
N GLU A 105 11.14 -5.61 -28.46
CA GLU A 105 10.47 -6.43 -29.49
C GLU A 105 9.10 -6.94 -29.02
N HIS A 106 9.03 -7.49 -27.80
CA HIS A 106 7.77 -7.99 -27.24
C HIS A 106 6.73 -6.88 -27.13
N LEU A 107 7.11 -5.72 -26.57
CA LEU A 107 6.24 -4.54 -26.48
C LEU A 107 5.76 -4.07 -27.86
N ARG A 108 6.66 -3.98 -28.87
CA ARG A 108 6.28 -3.61 -30.24
C ARG A 108 5.26 -4.58 -30.84
N ASN A 109 5.45 -5.89 -30.63
CA ASN A 109 4.54 -6.93 -31.13
C ASN A 109 3.19 -6.89 -30.41
N THR A 110 3.16 -6.76 -29.09
CA THR A 110 1.91 -6.60 -28.31
C THR A 110 1.15 -5.33 -28.69
N LEU A 111 1.85 -4.20 -28.84
CA LEU A 111 1.22 -2.95 -29.30
C LEU A 111 0.61 -3.14 -30.69
N ARG A 112 1.36 -3.71 -31.65
CA ARG A 112 0.86 -3.98 -33.01
C ARG A 112 -0.40 -4.85 -32.99
N GLN A 113 -0.38 -5.95 -32.25
CA GLN A 113 -1.53 -6.85 -32.11
C GLN A 113 -2.74 -6.12 -31.48
N SER A 114 -2.53 -5.34 -30.42
CA SER A 114 -3.61 -4.61 -29.74
C SER A 114 -4.24 -3.52 -30.63
N VAL A 115 -3.43 -2.86 -31.47
CA VAL A 115 -3.91 -1.86 -32.45
C VAL A 115 -4.70 -2.55 -33.56
N GLU A 116 -4.23 -3.68 -34.07
CA GLU A 116 -4.91 -4.43 -35.14
C GLU A 116 -6.24 -5.03 -34.65
N GLU A 117 -6.28 -5.52 -33.40
CA GLU A 117 -7.53 -5.94 -32.74
C GLU A 117 -8.48 -4.76 -32.48
N ALA A 118 -7.97 -3.60 -32.04
CA ALA A 118 -8.78 -2.40 -31.85
C ALA A 118 -9.40 -1.89 -33.16
N ILE A 119 -8.63 -1.89 -34.26
CA ILE A 119 -9.11 -1.53 -35.60
C ILE A 119 -10.21 -2.51 -36.04
N SER A 120 -10.01 -3.82 -35.86
CA SER A 120 -10.99 -4.84 -36.21
C SER A 120 -12.31 -4.67 -35.43
N ARG A 121 -12.23 -4.50 -34.11
CA ARG A 121 -13.41 -4.25 -33.25
C ARG A 121 -14.12 -2.94 -33.61
N PHE A 122 -13.38 -1.87 -33.91
CA PHE A 122 -13.95 -0.59 -34.30
C PHE A 122 -14.65 -0.66 -35.66
N ALA A 123 -14.07 -1.35 -36.64
CA ALA A 123 -14.70 -1.61 -37.93
C ALA A 123 -16.00 -2.42 -37.79
N GLY A 124 -15.98 -3.49 -36.97
CA GLY A 124 -17.18 -4.28 -36.67
C GLY A 124 -18.30 -3.46 -36.03
N ALA A 125 -17.99 -2.70 -34.98
CA ALA A 125 -18.95 -1.82 -34.31
C ALA A 125 -19.50 -0.71 -35.23
N THR A 126 -18.67 -0.17 -36.12
CA THR A 126 -19.10 0.85 -37.11
C THR A 126 -20.09 0.26 -38.12
N GLU A 127 -19.87 -0.97 -38.58
CA GLU A 127 -20.79 -1.65 -39.50
C GLU A 127 -22.10 -2.08 -38.80
N GLU A 128 -22.03 -2.44 -37.52
CA GLU A 128 -23.22 -2.70 -36.68
C GLU A 128 -24.06 -1.43 -36.49
N ILE A 129 -23.44 -0.29 -36.15
CA ILE A 129 -24.10 1.02 -36.08
C ILE A 129 -24.73 1.37 -37.44
N ARG A 130 -24.03 1.14 -38.55
CA ARG A 130 -24.53 1.40 -39.91
C ARG A 130 -25.74 0.54 -40.24
N ARG A 131 -25.73 -0.74 -39.84
CA ARG A 131 -26.87 -1.66 -39.99
C ARG A 131 -28.06 -1.19 -39.16
N SER A 132 -27.87 -0.93 -37.88
CA SER A 132 -28.94 -0.45 -36.98
C SER A 132 -29.55 0.86 -37.46
N ALA A 133 -28.74 1.82 -37.94
CA ALA A 133 -29.25 3.05 -38.54
C ALA A 133 -30.06 2.80 -39.82
N GLY A 134 -29.70 1.79 -40.61
CA GLY A 134 -30.46 1.34 -41.78
C GLY A 134 -31.77 0.64 -41.44
N GLU A 135 -31.81 -0.12 -40.33
CA GLU A 135 -33.02 -0.77 -39.81
C GLU A 135 -33.99 0.27 -39.22
N ILE A 136 -33.51 1.13 -38.31
CA ILE A 136 -34.28 2.26 -37.76
C ILE A 136 -34.87 3.12 -38.88
N ARG A 137 -34.11 3.39 -39.95
CA ARG A 137 -34.60 4.16 -41.09
C ARG A 137 -35.75 3.46 -41.82
N ARG A 138 -35.67 2.14 -42.05
CA ARG A 138 -36.78 1.37 -42.66
C ARG A 138 -38.00 1.39 -41.75
N GLU A 139 -37.84 1.13 -40.46
CA GLU A 139 -38.94 1.15 -39.49
C GLU A 139 -39.60 2.54 -39.38
N LEU A 140 -38.82 3.62 -39.50
CA LEU A 140 -39.35 5.00 -39.60
C LEU A 140 -40.08 5.27 -40.92
N ASP A 141 -39.61 4.75 -42.05
CA ASP A 141 -40.29 4.88 -43.34
C ASP A 141 -41.60 4.03 -43.38
N ASP A 142 -41.59 2.84 -42.77
CA ASP A 142 -42.73 1.94 -42.63
C ASP A 142 -43.79 2.52 -41.66
N THR A 143 -43.40 2.96 -40.46
CA THR A 143 -44.32 3.63 -39.52
C THR A 143 -44.87 4.93 -40.11
N ARG A 144 -44.10 5.65 -40.93
CA ARG A 144 -44.61 6.81 -41.69
C ARG A 144 -45.61 6.42 -42.76
N ALA A 145 -45.44 5.27 -43.44
CA ALA A 145 -46.40 4.75 -44.39
C ALA A 145 -47.70 4.30 -43.69
N GLU A 146 -47.59 3.60 -42.57
CA GLU A 146 -48.71 3.17 -41.71
C GLU A 146 -49.47 4.38 -41.16
N LEU A 147 -48.76 5.39 -40.64
CA LEU A 147 -49.36 6.63 -40.13
C LEU A 147 -50.04 7.43 -41.24
N LYS A 148 -49.42 7.52 -42.43
CA LYS A 148 -50.03 8.16 -43.60
C LYS A 148 -51.31 7.42 -44.00
N ARG A 149 -51.27 6.10 -44.05
CA ARG A 149 -52.43 5.26 -44.36
C ARG A 149 -53.54 5.48 -43.34
N GLY A 150 -53.26 5.30 -42.05
CA GLY A 150 -54.21 5.55 -40.98
C GLY A 150 -54.81 6.96 -41.02
N ALA A 151 -54.01 7.99 -41.28
CA ALA A 151 -54.48 9.37 -41.36
C ALA A 151 -55.47 9.64 -42.52
N PHE A 152 -55.41 8.88 -43.62
CA PHE A 152 -56.34 9.00 -44.75
C PHE A 152 -57.50 8.00 -44.69
N ASP A 153 -57.24 6.77 -44.23
CA ASP A 153 -58.23 5.69 -44.20
C ASP A 153 -59.20 5.83 -43.01
N LEU A 154 -58.72 6.14 -41.78
CA LEU A 154 -59.58 6.26 -40.58
C LEU A 154 -60.74 7.26 -40.75
N PRO A 155 -60.57 8.47 -41.34
CA PRO A 155 -61.69 9.38 -41.55
C PRO A 155 -62.73 8.86 -42.54
N GLU A 156 -62.34 8.10 -43.56
CA GLU A 156 -63.27 7.48 -44.51
C GLU A 156 -63.99 6.29 -43.86
N GLU A 157 -63.25 5.39 -43.21
CA GLU A 157 -63.80 4.22 -42.53
C GLU A 157 -64.73 4.62 -41.38
N ALA A 158 -64.45 5.72 -40.69
CA ALA A 158 -65.33 6.32 -39.68
C ALA A 158 -66.58 6.98 -40.30
N LYS A 159 -66.49 7.63 -41.48
CA LYS A 159 -67.68 8.12 -42.21
C LYS A 159 -68.57 6.96 -42.65
N GLU A 160 -67.98 5.91 -43.20
CA GLU A 160 -68.70 4.74 -43.68
C GLU A 160 -69.35 3.97 -42.53
N SER A 161 -68.62 3.76 -41.42
CA SER A 161 -69.14 3.20 -40.17
C SER A 161 -70.26 4.06 -39.56
N ALA A 162 -70.12 5.39 -39.58
CA ALA A 162 -71.18 6.30 -39.13
C ALA A 162 -72.41 6.28 -40.06
N ALA A 163 -72.22 6.10 -41.37
CA ALA A 163 -73.32 5.94 -42.32
C ALA A 163 -74.03 4.58 -42.15
N ALA A 164 -73.27 3.51 -41.92
CA ALA A 164 -73.80 2.19 -41.60
C ALA A 164 -74.59 2.20 -40.28
N MET A 165 -74.04 2.79 -39.22
CA MET A 165 -74.77 3.01 -37.96
C MET A 165 -76.04 3.84 -38.16
N ARG A 166 -75.99 4.97 -38.89
CA ARG A 166 -77.19 5.77 -39.18
C ARG A 166 -78.26 4.96 -39.92
N ARG A 167 -77.87 4.10 -40.86
CA ARG A 167 -78.78 3.24 -41.62
C ARG A 167 -79.41 2.17 -40.70
N ALA A 168 -78.60 1.47 -39.91
CA ALA A 168 -79.08 0.47 -38.95
C ALA A 168 -79.96 1.07 -37.83
N VAL A 169 -79.60 2.25 -37.31
CA VAL A 169 -80.40 2.96 -36.31
C VAL A 169 -81.71 3.49 -36.91
N ALA A 170 -81.70 3.98 -38.17
CA ALA A 170 -82.94 4.36 -38.84
C ALA A 170 -83.87 3.16 -39.07
N GLU A 171 -83.31 1.99 -39.39
CA GLU A 171 -84.06 0.73 -39.52
C GLU A 171 -84.60 0.24 -38.17
N GLN A 172 -83.83 0.37 -37.09
CA GLN A 172 -84.29 0.09 -35.72
C GLN A 172 -85.38 1.08 -35.25
N ILE A 173 -85.27 2.38 -35.57
CA ILE A 173 -86.31 3.37 -35.29
C ILE A 173 -87.59 3.03 -36.05
N LYS A 174 -87.48 2.63 -37.32
CA LYS A 174 -88.62 2.17 -38.11
C LYS A 174 -89.26 0.91 -37.51
N ALA A 175 -88.46 -0.07 -37.11
CA ALA A 175 -88.96 -1.26 -36.42
C ALA A 175 -89.67 -0.93 -35.09
N LEU A 176 -89.17 0.04 -34.32
CA LEU A 176 -89.84 0.53 -33.10
C LEU A 176 -91.15 1.27 -33.41
N GLN A 177 -91.22 2.03 -34.51
CA GLN A 177 -92.46 2.66 -34.98
C GLN A 177 -93.48 1.61 -35.40
N ASP A 178 -93.08 0.61 -36.20
CA ASP A 178 -93.92 -0.51 -36.65
C ASP A 178 -94.44 -1.33 -35.44
N ILE A 179 -93.58 -1.62 -34.45
CA ILE A 179 -93.98 -2.27 -33.19
C ILE A 179 -95.00 -1.41 -32.43
N SER A 180 -94.81 -0.08 -32.32
CA SER A 180 -95.76 0.78 -31.62
C SER A 180 -97.12 0.86 -32.33
N ALA A 181 -97.14 0.81 -33.68
CA ALA A 181 -98.37 0.72 -34.46
C ALA A 181 -99.10 -0.62 -34.30
N ILE A 182 -98.35 -1.73 -34.14
CA ILE A 182 -98.92 -3.06 -33.83
C ILE A 182 -99.52 -3.07 -32.42
N VAL A 183 -98.82 -2.56 -31.42
CA VAL A 183 -99.31 -2.46 -30.02
C VAL A 183 -100.54 -1.54 -29.93
N GLY A 184 -100.56 -0.43 -30.65
CA GLY A 184 -101.72 0.46 -30.74
C GLY A 184 -102.96 -0.20 -31.36
N LYS A 185 -102.77 -1.13 -32.31
CA LYS A 185 -103.87 -1.92 -32.90
C LYS A 185 -104.33 -3.10 -32.03
N SER A 186 -103.44 -3.74 -31.28
CA SER A 186 -103.81 -4.88 -30.41
C SER A 186 -104.42 -4.45 -29.07
N ALA A 187 -104.15 -3.23 -28.60
CA ALA A 187 -104.75 -2.67 -27.38
C ALA A 187 -106.27 -2.45 -27.45
N GLN A 188 -106.89 -2.46 -28.63
CA GLN A 188 -108.36 -2.36 -28.79
C GLN A 188 -109.08 -3.73 -28.92
N THR A 189 -108.36 -4.85 -28.90
CA THR A 189 -108.93 -6.17 -29.28
C THR A 189 -108.96 -7.20 -28.14
N LEU A 190 -108.44 -6.88 -26.95
CA LEU A 190 -108.29 -7.84 -25.83
C LEU A 190 -108.79 -7.27 -24.50
N GLU A 191 -110.11 -7.07 -24.44
CA GLU A 191 -110.89 -7.18 -23.20
C GLU A 191 -111.52 -8.59 -23.16
N ILE A 192 -111.81 -9.14 -21.97
CA ILE A 192 -112.52 -10.43 -21.69
C ILE A 192 -111.66 -11.70 -21.37
N SER A 193 -111.60 -12.01 -20.06
CA SER A 193 -111.69 -13.32 -19.36
C SER A 193 -110.67 -14.49 -19.49
N GLN A 194 -109.88 -14.69 -18.41
CA GLN A 194 -109.83 -15.84 -17.45
C GLN A 194 -110.48 -17.23 -17.76
N PRO A 195 -110.16 -18.33 -17.01
CA PRO A 195 -108.90 -18.73 -16.30
C PRO A 195 -108.59 -20.27 -16.34
N ALA A 196 -107.67 -20.74 -15.47
CA ALA A 196 -107.34 -22.15 -15.09
C ALA A 196 -106.58 -22.99 -16.15
N ALA A 197 -105.59 -23.85 -15.85
CA ALA A 197 -104.81 -24.20 -14.65
C ALA A 197 -103.41 -24.74 -15.12
N ALA A 198 -102.45 -25.28 -14.34
CA ALA A 198 -102.38 -25.65 -12.92
C ALA A 198 -100.97 -25.40 -12.30
N ALA A 199 -100.26 -26.44 -11.84
CA ALA A 199 -98.97 -26.36 -11.11
C ALA A 199 -98.17 -27.69 -11.23
N PRO A 200 -97.03 -27.94 -10.53
CA PRO A 200 -96.16 -27.05 -9.74
C PRO A 200 -94.62 -27.22 -9.96
N ARG A 201 -93.81 -26.23 -9.54
CA ARG A 201 -92.73 -26.37 -8.51
C ARG A 201 -91.84 -25.11 -8.37
N GLN A 202 -91.71 -24.65 -7.12
CA GLN A 202 -90.70 -23.72 -6.56
C GLN A 202 -89.47 -24.53 -6.04
N PRO A 203 -88.38 -23.95 -5.47
CA PRO A 203 -88.08 -22.54 -5.11
C PRO A 203 -86.81 -21.98 -5.80
N ALA A 204 -86.74 -20.70 -6.21
CA ALA A 204 -86.65 -19.44 -5.44
C ALA A 204 -85.21 -19.02 -5.04
N ALA A 205 -84.64 -18.07 -5.80
CA ALA A 205 -83.73 -17.04 -5.31
C ALA A 205 -83.73 -15.83 -6.29
N GLN A 206 -83.82 -14.63 -5.73
CA GLN A 206 -83.74 -13.30 -6.35
C GLN A 206 -82.99 -12.38 -5.36
N PRO A 207 -82.51 -11.18 -5.74
CA PRO A 207 -82.06 -10.71 -7.05
C PRO A 207 -80.73 -9.89 -6.93
N GLN A 208 -80.48 -8.99 -7.90
CA GLN A 208 -79.50 -7.88 -7.92
C GLN A 208 -78.08 -8.18 -8.44
N SER A 209 -77.40 -7.28 -9.17
CA SER A 209 -77.78 -6.52 -10.39
C SER A 209 -76.57 -5.73 -10.94
N PHE A 210 -76.61 -5.40 -12.24
CA PHE A 210 -75.74 -4.43 -12.97
C PHE A 210 -74.31 -4.82 -13.40
N ALA A 211 -74.23 -5.25 -14.67
CA ALA A 211 -73.56 -4.54 -15.78
C ALA A 211 -72.02 -4.70 -16.03
N PRO A 212 -71.56 -4.53 -17.30
CA PRO A 212 -70.36 -5.17 -17.85
C PRO A 212 -69.24 -4.14 -18.22
N ALA A 213 -68.08 -4.40 -18.83
CA ALA A 213 -67.61 -5.35 -19.86
C ALA A 213 -66.06 -5.21 -19.99
N PRO A 214 -65.36 -5.68 -21.05
CA PRO A 214 -65.56 -6.81 -21.99
C PRO A 214 -64.36 -7.80 -21.97
N ALA A 215 -64.31 -8.77 -22.90
CA ALA A 215 -63.26 -9.81 -22.94
C ALA A 215 -62.63 -10.05 -24.32
N ALA A 216 -61.36 -10.50 -24.30
CA ALA A 216 -60.65 -11.30 -25.34
C ALA A 216 -60.24 -10.60 -26.66
N PRO A 217 -59.31 -11.16 -27.49
CA PRO A 217 -58.57 -12.46 -27.43
C PRO A 217 -57.02 -12.33 -27.31
N ALA A 218 -56.25 -13.27 -26.70
CA ALA A 218 -55.64 -14.53 -27.23
C ALA A 218 -54.70 -14.33 -28.47
N ARG A 219 -53.51 -14.95 -28.66
CA ARG A 219 -52.60 -15.97 -28.01
C ARG A 219 -51.28 -16.00 -28.88
N PRO A 220 -50.28 -16.91 -28.74
CA PRO A 220 -49.50 -17.48 -27.61
C PRO A 220 -47.97 -17.06 -27.72
N GLN A 221 -46.94 -17.45 -26.94
CA GLN A 221 -46.31 -18.79 -26.77
C GLN A 221 -45.14 -18.82 -25.72
N GLN A 222 -44.97 -19.98 -25.07
CA GLN A 222 -43.75 -20.78 -24.74
C GLN A 222 -42.44 -20.22 -24.09
N GLN A 223 -42.01 -20.96 -23.04
CA GLN A 223 -40.63 -21.33 -22.60
C GLN A 223 -39.64 -20.20 -22.19
N THR A 224 -38.91 -20.29 -21.07
CA THR A 224 -37.98 -21.38 -20.66
C THR A 224 -37.79 -21.52 -19.13
N VAL A 225 -36.91 -22.45 -18.72
CA VAL A 225 -36.71 -23.06 -17.39
C VAL A 225 -35.98 -22.19 -16.37
N SER A 226 -36.30 -22.33 -15.07
CA SER A 226 -35.29 -22.24 -13.99
C SER A 226 -35.73 -23.03 -12.75
N TYR A 227 -34.79 -23.72 -12.08
CA TYR A 227 -35.05 -24.62 -10.96
C TYR A 227 -34.61 -24.02 -9.61
N GLY A 228 -35.41 -24.33 -8.58
CA GLY A 228 -34.88 -24.72 -7.27
C GLY A 228 -34.57 -23.61 -6.28
N ASN A 229 -35.45 -23.43 -5.29
CA ASN A 229 -35.01 -23.02 -3.96
C ASN A 229 -35.76 -23.84 -2.88
N ARG A 230 -35.01 -24.39 -1.93
CA ARG A 230 -35.51 -25.22 -0.81
C ARG A 230 -34.88 -24.70 0.49
N PRO A 231 -35.66 -24.31 1.50
CA PRO A 231 -35.12 -23.91 2.80
C PRO A 231 -34.79 -25.12 3.67
N PRO A 232 -33.93 -24.93 4.69
CA PRO A 232 -34.19 -25.58 5.97
C PRO A 232 -34.07 -24.65 7.19
N MET A 233 -34.75 -25.12 8.24
CA MET A 233 -35.04 -24.53 9.55
C MET A 233 -33.83 -24.07 10.40
N ALA A 234 -34.12 -23.14 11.32
CA ALA A 234 -33.32 -22.88 12.51
C ALA A 234 -33.56 -23.92 13.63
N PRO A 235 -32.68 -23.94 14.66
CA PRO A 235 -33.12 -24.10 16.05
C PRO A 235 -32.55 -23.04 17.00
N ALA A 236 -33.03 -23.05 18.24
CA ALA A 236 -33.02 -21.91 19.17
C ALA A 236 -31.83 -21.83 20.15
N GLN A 237 -31.75 -20.69 20.85
CA GLN A 237 -30.78 -20.34 21.91
C GLN A 237 -31.12 -20.98 23.27
N PRO A 238 -30.15 -20.99 24.21
CA PRO A 238 -30.43 -20.54 25.59
C PRO A 238 -29.36 -19.59 26.18
N ALA A 239 -29.73 -18.90 27.27
CA ALA A 239 -28.98 -17.80 27.90
C ALA A 239 -28.04 -18.23 29.07
N PRO A 240 -27.10 -17.37 29.55
CA PRO A 240 -25.97 -17.78 30.40
C PRO A 240 -26.10 -17.45 31.91
N ARG A 241 -25.20 -18.03 32.74
CA ARG A 241 -24.93 -17.68 34.16
C ARG A 241 -23.42 -17.83 34.51
N PRO A 242 -22.92 -17.29 35.66
CA PRO A 242 -21.62 -16.60 35.71
C PRO A 242 -20.41 -17.37 36.29
N ALA A 243 -19.25 -16.71 36.24
CA ALA A 243 -17.90 -17.21 36.55
C ALA A 243 -17.49 -17.21 38.04
N PRO A 244 -16.29 -17.77 38.35
CA PRO A 244 -15.40 -17.26 39.38
C PRO A 244 -14.06 -16.69 38.82
N ARG A 245 -13.31 -16.01 39.70
CA ARG A 245 -12.09 -15.23 39.39
C ARG A 245 -10.79 -16.05 39.55
N GLN A 246 -9.75 -15.66 38.79
CA GLN A 246 -8.33 -15.61 39.20
C GLN A 246 -7.62 -14.67 38.20
N GLU A 247 -7.20 -13.49 38.63
CA GLU A 247 -5.87 -13.15 39.17
C GLU A 247 -4.87 -12.74 38.08
N ALA A 248 -4.09 -11.70 38.38
CA ALA A 248 -3.48 -10.84 37.37
C ALA A 248 -1.94 -10.82 37.47
N VAL A 249 -1.28 -10.74 36.32
CA VAL A 249 0.06 -10.13 36.23
C VAL A 249 0.05 -9.21 35.01
N SER A 250 0.10 -7.90 35.24
CA SER A 250 0.04 -6.89 34.18
C SER A 250 1.40 -6.22 34.00
N GLY A 251 2.00 -6.37 32.81
CA GLY A 251 3.05 -5.48 32.31
C GLY A 251 2.44 -4.57 31.24
N GLY A 252 2.05 -3.34 31.62
CA GLY A 252 1.28 -2.46 30.75
C GLY A 252 2.09 -1.34 30.12
N LEU A 253 1.78 -0.99 28.86
CA LEU A 253 2.22 0.23 28.18
C LEU A 253 1.15 0.75 27.18
N ARG A 254 0.21 1.58 27.64
CA ARG A 254 -0.25 2.77 26.88
C ARG A 254 -0.98 3.75 27.78
N GLY A 255 -0.52 5.00 27.80
CA GLY A 255 -1.12 6.07 28.59
C GLY A 255 -2.43 6.56 28.00
N SER A 256 -3.40 6.83 28.88
CA SER A 256 -4.67 7.49 28.57
C SER A 256 -4.52 9.02 28.60
N LEU A 257 -5.18 9.71 27.67
CA LEU A 257 -5.52 11.12 27.80
C LEU A 257 -7.03 11.21 28.07
N PRO A 258 -7.48 11.94 29.11
CA PRO A 258 -8.89 11.95 29.50
C PRO A 258 -9.70 12.93 28.66
N ALA A 259 -10.90 12.52 28.28
CA ALA A 259 -11.98 13.43 27.90
C ALA A 259 -12.89 13.65 29.12
N ASP A 260 -13.13 14.91 29.50
CA ASP A 260 -14.48 15.47 29.73
C ASP A 260 -14.42 16.99 30.04
N ARG A 261 -15.52 17.68 29.73
CA ARG A 261 -16.04 18.98 30.17
C ARG A 261 -16.23 20.05 29.10
N SER A 262 -17.46 20.11 28.58
CA SER A 262 -18.10 21.37 28.16
C SER A 262 -18.56 22.17 29.39
N PRO A 263 -18.73 23.50 29.26
CA PRO A 263 -20.11 24.01 29.31
C PRO A 263 -20.44 25.05 28.22
N ALA A 264 -21.66 25.58 28.29
CA ALA A 264 -22.45 26.12 27.19
C ALA A 264 -22.22 27.61 26.78
N VAL A 265 -22.38 27.85 25.47
CA VAL A 265 -23.08 28.97 24.79
C VAL A 265 -22.68 30.43 25.08
N ALA A 266 -22.19 31.10 24.01
CA ALA A 266 -22.52 32.49 23.69
C ALA A 266 -22.60 32.67 22.16
N GLN A 267 -23.62 33.38 21.67
CA GLN A 267 -23.87 33.58 20.23
C GLN A 267 -23.20 34.85 19.70
N ARG A 268 -22.73 34.83 18.44
CA ARG A 268 -22.83 35.95 17.47
C ARG A 268 -22.69 35.43 16.03
N GLN A 269 -23.15 36.24 15.08
CA GLN A 269 -23.61 35.85 13.74
C GLN A 269 -22.65 36.35 12.62
N PRO A 270 -22.92 36.22 11.31
CA PRO A 270 -22.04 35.47 10.41
C PRO A 270 -21.30 36.33 9.35
N GLU A 271 -20.30 35.74 8.68
CA GLU A 271 -19.78 36.24 7.41
C GLU A 271 -19.32 35.08 6.50
N ALA A 272 -19.44 35.24 5.18
CA ALA A 272 -19.19 34.23 4.15
C ALA A 272 -18.94 34.93 2.80
N PRO A 273 -18.50 34.25 1.72
CA PRO A 273 -17.78 32.97 1.63
C PRO A 273 -16.44 33.10 0.88
N ALA A 274 -15.48 32.20 1.14
CA ALA A 274 -14.28 32.05 0.30
C ALA A 274 -14.22 30.65 -0.32
N ALA A 275 -14.45 30.56 -1.63
CA ALA A 275 -14.40 29.31 -2.36
C ALA A 275 -12.95 28.85 -2.62
N ARG A 276 -12.63 27.64 -2.18
CA ARG A 276 -11.60 26.68 -2.66
C ARG A 276 -12.12 25.32 -2.19
N GLY A 277 -12.38 24.34 -3.03
CA GLY A 277 -11.55 23.87 -4.13
C GLY A 277 -10.94 22.55 -3.66
N GLY A 278 -11.58 21.43 -4.00
CA GLY A 278 -11.49 20.20 -3.21
C GLY A 278 -10.09 19.59 -3.06
N GLU A 279 -9.67 19.41 -1.80
CA GLU A 279 -8.47 18.65 -1.42
C GLU A 279 -8.74 17.14 -1.53
N GLY A 280 -8.83 16.65 -2.77
CA GLY A 280 -9.01 15.23 -3.12
C GLY A 280 -8.00 14.70 -4.13
N GLY A 281 -6.99 15.49 -4.49
CA GLY A 281 -5.94 15.11 -5.43
C GLY A 281 -4.76 14.44 -4.71
N GLY A 282 -4.73 13.11 -4.68
CA GLY A 282 -3.58 12.37 -4.18
C GLY A 282 -2.32 12.67 -5.00
N TRP A 283 -1.16 12.63 -4.35
CA TRP A 283 0.18 12.94 -4.91
C TRP A 283 0.51 12.28 -6.26
N ILE A 284 -0.12 11.15 -6.57
CA ILE A 284 -0.05 10.43 -7.86
C ILE A 284 -0.54 11.31 -9.02
N SER A 285 -1.60 12.10 -8.83
CA SER A 285 -2.12 13.05 -9.82
C SER A 285 -1.16 14.22 -10.09
N ASP A 286 -0.29 14.54 -9.13
CA ASP A 286 0.70 15.62 -9.24
C ASP A 286 2.00 15.12 -9.89
N LEU A 287 2.36 13.84 -9.70
CA LEU A 287 3.45 13.17 -10.43
C LEU A 287 3.16 13.02 -11.93
N LEU A 288 1.94 12.58 -12.28
CA LEU A 288 1.51 12.51 -13.69
C LEU A 288 1.50 13.89 -14.35
N ARG A 289 1.13 14.93 -13.60
CA ARG A 289 1.18 16.34 -14.05
C ARG A 289 2.60 16.89 -14.20
N GLY A 290 3.54 16.40 -13.39
CA GLY A 290 4.97 16.70 -13.51
C GLY A 290 5.57 16.11 -14.78
N ALA A 291 5.33 14.81 -15.04
CA ALA A 291 5.86 14.10 -16.20
C ALA A 291 5.34 14.66 -17.54
N SER A 292 4.08 15.11 -17.61
CA SER A 292 3.53 15.75 -18.82
C SER A 292 4.06 17.17 -19.11
N ARG A 293 5.05 17.69 -18.34
CA ARG A 293 5.55 19.06 -18.50
C ARG A 293 7.01 19.16 -18.96
N GLU A 294 7.66 18.04 -19.28
CA GLU A 294 9.04 18.03 -19.78
C GLU A 294 9.16 18.14 -21.32
N ASP A 295 8.06 17.94 -22.07
CA ASP A 295 8.00 18.12 -23.53
C ASP A 295 7.62 19.56 -23.95
N ALA A 296 8.51 20.53 -23.68
CA ALA A 296 8.40 21.90 -24.22
C ALA A 296 9.77 22.43 -24.67
N PRO A 297 10.02 22.64 -25.98
CA PRO A 297 11.35 22.98 -26.48
C PRO A 297 11.74 24.44 -26.16
N GLN A 298 12.83 24.61 -25.41
CA GLN A 298 13.43 25.92 -25.17
C GLN A 298 14.38 26.34 -26.30
N ALA A 299 14.10 27.50 -26.90
CA ALA A 299 15.01 28.20 -27.82
C ALA A 299 15.94 29.17 -27.06
N PRO A 300 17.13 29.52 -27.60
CA PRO A 300 18.23 30.05 -26.80
C PRO A 300 18.31 31.59 -26.75
N ALA A 301 18.84 32.13 -25.64
CA ALA A 301 19.25 33.54 -25.54
C ALA A 301 20.56 33.72 -24.73
N ALA A 302 21.38 34.63 -25.24
CA ALA A 302 22.81 34.89 -24.99
C ALA A 302 23.21 35.38 -23.57
N PRO A 303 24.53 35.54 -23.26
CA PRO A 303 25.06 35.47 -21.88
C PRO A 303 25.43 36.82 -21.24
N VAL A 304 25.48 36.88 -19.90
CA VAL A 304 26.07 37.99 -19.14
C VAL A 304 26.95 37.53 -17.96
N ARG A 305 28.27 37.64 -18.17
CA ARG A 305 29.36 38.09 -17.26
C ARG A 305 29.34 37.72 -15.76
N GLN A 306 30.41 37.03 -15.34
CA GLN A 306 30.92 37.01 -13.97
C GLN A 306 31.44 38.39 -13.52
N PRO A 307 31.56 38.61 -12.20
CA PRO A 307 32.87 39.02 -11.68
C PRO A 307 33.32 38.32 -10.37
N ALA A 308 34.62 38.00 -10.35
CA ALA A 308 35.58 37.92 -9.25
C ALA A 308 35.16 37.54 -7.81
N GLN A 309 35.88 36.53 -7.31
CA GLN A 309 35.98 36.01 -5.96
C GLN A 309 36.21 37.09 -4.86
N ARG A 310 35.70 36.82 -3.65
CA ARG A 310 36.33 37.23 -2.38
C ARG A 310 36.39 36.06 -1.40
N THR A 311 37.33 36.18 -0.47
CA THR A 311 37.93 35.11 0.34
C THR A 311 37.02 34.55 1.43
N ALA A 312 37.40 33.38 1.94
CA ALA A 312 36.63 32.54 2.85
C ALA A 312 36.44 33.11 4.27
N GLU A 313 35.25 32.85 4.82
CA GLU A 313 35.02 32.50 6.24
C GLU A 313 33.86 31.48 6.30
N PRO A 314 33.77 30.64 7.36
CA PRO A 314 32.99 29.40 7.32
C PRO A 314 31.49 29.66 7.45
N GLN A 315 30.78 29.67 6.32
CA GLN A 315 29.32 29.65 6.33
C GLN A 315 28.82 28.30 6.87
N ALA A 316 28.28 28.32 8.09
CA ALA A 316 27.26 27.39 8.53
C ALA A 316 26.03 27.52 7.61
N ARG A 317 26.10 26.88 6.44
CA ARG A 317 24.93 26.63 5.59
C ARG A 317 24.12 25.56 6.31
N ALA A 318 23.03 25.98 6.93
CA ALA A 318 21.71 25.89 6.32
C ALA A 318 21.33 24.41 6.18
N ALA A 319 20.40 23.99 7.04
CA ALA A 319 19.91 22.63 7.16
C ALA A 319 19.73 21.98 5.78
N ASP A 320 20.33 20.80 5.62
CA ASP A 320 20.26 19.98 4.43
C ASP A 320 18.82 19.45 4.27
N GLY A 321 17.92 20.31 3.78
CA GLY A 321 16.58 19.97 3.35
C GLY A 321 16.64 19.13 2.08
N ARG A 322 17.29 17.96 2.16
CA ARG A 322 17.50 17.01 1.07
C ARG A 322 16.19 16.33 0.70
N ASN A 323 15.39 17.10 -0.02
CA ASN A 323 14.38 16.74 -1.00
C ASN A 323 13.48 15.56 -0.59
N PRO A 324 12.16 15.74 -0.39
CA PRO A 324 11.24 14.63 -0.10
C PRO A 324 11.28 13.52 -1.16
N ARG A 325 11.74 13.82 -2.39
CA ARG A 325 12.06 12.84 -3.43
C ARG A 325 13.11 11.79 -3.00
N HIS A 326 14.16 12.16 -2.27
CA HIS A 326 15.14 11.19 -1.77
C HIS A 326 14.59 10.33 -0.62
N MET A 327 13.64 10.85 0.17
CA MET A 327 12.91 10.04 1.14
C MET A 327 11.97 9.04 0.46
N VAL A 328 11.26 9.46 -0.59
CA VAL A 328 10.42 8.55 -1.39
C VAL A 328 11.27 7.48 -2.08
N GLU A 329 12.42 7.83 -2.66
CA GLU A 329 13.33 6.86 -3.28
C GLU A 329 13.94 5.91 -2.22
N SER A 330 14.35 6.44 -1.07
CA SER A 330 14.83 5.62 0.05
C SER A 330 13.75 4.68 0.58
N LEU A 331 12.48 5.11 0.61
CA LEU A 331 11.34 4.26 1.02
C LEU A 331 10.97 3.25 -0.06
N ASN A 332 11.12 3.58 -1.35
CA ASN A 332 10.87 2.68 -2.47
C ASN A 332 11.92 1.56 -2.52
N SER A 333 13.21 1.90 -2.45
CA SER A 333 14.31 0.94 -2.33
C SER A 333 14.14 0.06 -1.08
N LEU A 334 13.86 0.69 0.08
CA LEU A 334 13.62 -0.04 1.32
C LEU A 334 12.39 -0.95 1.21
N SER A 335 11.31 -0.53 0.55
CA SER A 335 10.09 -1.34 0.38
C SER A 335 10.37 -2.67 -0.33
N VAL A 336 11.22 -2.66 -1.36
CA VAL A 336 11.63 -3.88 -2.08
C VAL A 336 12.46 -4.82 -1.20
N ASP A 337 13.36 -4.27 -0.38
CA ASP A 337 14.16 -5.06 0.56
C ASP A 337 13.32 -5.61 1.73
N ILE A 338 12.36 -4.84 2.26
CA ILE A 338 11.38 -5.29 3.25
C ILE A 338 10.51 -6.43 2.69
N ALA A 339 10.00 -6.28 1.46
CA ALA A 339 9.14 -7.28 0.84
C ALA A 339 9.83 -8.64 0.61
N ARG A 340 11.17 -8.63 0.45
CA ARG A 340 12.04 -9.82 0.38
C ARG A 340 12.50 -10.33 1.75
N ALA A 341 12.47 -9.49 2.78
CA ALA A 341 12.84 -9.82 4.15
C ALA A 341 11.74 -10.63 4.88
N ILE A 342 10.47 -10.42 4.51
CA ILE A 342 9.31 -11.11 5.09
C ILE A 342 8.97 -12.37 4.28
N ASP A 343 8.72 -13.46 5.00
CA ASP A 343 8.24 -14.71 4.42
C ASP A 343 6.76 -14.58 4.01
N HIS A 344 6.44 -14.90 2.74
CA HIS A 344 5.09 -14.74 2.19
C HIS A 344 4.08 -15.71 2.81
N ASP A 345 4.47 -16.96 3.07
CA ASP A 345 3.57 -17.97 3.65
C ASP A 345 3.30 -17.65 5.12
N ALA A 346 4.32 -17.18 5.85
CA ALA A 346 4.16 -16.68 7.22
C ALA A 346 3.24 -15.45 7.28
N SER A 347 3.30 -14.56 6.28
CA SER A 347 2.40 -13.39 6.15
C SER A 347 0.93 -13.83 6.04
N VAL A 348 0.66 -14.80 5.16
CA VAL A 348 -0.69 -15.35 4.93
C VAL A 348 -1.25 -16.04 6.17
N GLU A 349 -0.42 -16.83 6.87
CA GLU A 349 -0.86 -17.50 8.09
C GLU A 349 -1.15 -16.51 9.23
N LEU A 350 -0.32 -15.49 9.39
CA LEU A 350 -0.50 -14.49 10.42
C LEU A 350 -1.79 -13.68 10.21
N TRP A 351 -2.10 -13.28 8.98
CA TRP A 351 -3.38 -12.62 8.67
C TRP A 351 -4.58 -13.52 9.01
N ARG A 352 -4.48 -14.82 8.73
CA ARG A 352 -5.53 -15.80 9.05
C ARG A 352 -5.74 -15.96 10.56
N ARG A 353 -4.70 -15.79 11.38
CA ARG A 353 -4.78 -15.78 12.85
C ARG A 353 -5.35 -14.46 13.38
N TYR A 354 -4.92 -13.32 12.84
CA TYR A 354 -5.47 -12.00 13.17
C TYR A 354 -6.99 -11.94 12.90
N GLN A 355 -7.47 -12.48 11.78
CA GLN A 355 -8.92 -12.57 11.50
C GLN A 355 -9.70 -13.47 12.49
N ARG A 356 -9.05 -14.43 13.17
CA ARG A 356 -9.66 -15.22 14.25
C ARG A 356 -9.69 -14.50 15.60
N GLY A 357 -9.17 -13.28 15.68
CA GLY A 357 -9.10 -12.51 16.92
C GLY A 357 -7.91 -12.86 17.81
N GLU A 358 -6.97 -13.69 17.34
CA GLU A 358 -5.68 -13.88 18.00
C GLU A 358 -4.94 -12.53 17.98
N ARG A 359 -4.72 -11.94 19.16
CA ARG A 359 -3.85 -10.77 19.33
C ARG A 359 -2.44 -11.27 19.62
N ASP A 360 -1.44 -10.43 19.39
CA ASP A 360 -0.01 -10.74 19.64
C ASP A 360 0.61 -11.80 18.71
N VAL A 361 0.05 -11.97 17.50
CA VAL A 361 0.58 -12.91 16.48
C VAL A 361 1.91 -12.44 15.86
N PHE A 362 2.15 -11.12 15.85
CA PHE A 362 3.34 -10.49 15.26
C PHE A 362 4.56 -10.74 16.15
N THR A 363 5.21 -11.88 15.92
CA THR A 363 6.46 -12.28 16.59
C THR A 363 7.62 -12.24 15.60
N ARG A 364 8.86 -12.14 16.09
CA ARG A 364 10.09 -12.12 15.27
C ARG A 364 10.23 -13.32 14.30
N ARG A 365 9.44 -14.38 14.48
CA ARG A 365 9.35 -15.55 13.60
C ARG A 365 8.72 -15.25 12.22
N LEU A 366 8.05 -14.11 12.04
CA LEU A 366 7.52 -13.66 10.75
C LEU A 366 8.63 -13.31 9.73
N TYR A 367 9.84 -13.07 10.23
CA TYR A 367 10.97 -12.59 9.44
C TYR A 367 11.97 -13.70 9.14
N THR A 368 12.46 -13.71 7.90
CA THR A 368 13.67 -14.46 7.52
C THR A 368 14.87 -13.99 8.36
N LEU A 369 15.96 -14.77 8.40
CA LEU A 369 17.17 -14.38 9.13
C LEU A 369 17.71 -12.99 8.70
N LYS A 370 17.59 -12.67 7.41
CA LYS A 370 17.92 -11.34 6.86
C LYS A 370 16.90 -10.28 7.30
N GLY A 371 15.61 -10.61 7.27
CA GLY A 371 14.55 -9.68 7.67
C GLY A 371 14.56 -9.28 9.15
N GLN A 372 15.09 -10.13 10.04
CA GLN A 372 15.31 -9.75 11.45
C GLN A 372 16.33 -8.62 11.60
N GLN A 373 17.38 -8.61 10.75
CA GLN A 373 18.36 -7.51 10.71
C GLN A 373 17.71 -6.23 10.17
N THR A 374 16.97 -6.33 9.05
CA THR A 374 16.23 -5.19 8.47
C THR A 374 15.20 -4.61 9.45
N PHE A 375 14.54 -5.45 10.25
CA PHE A 375 13.64 -4.99 11.32
C PHE A 375 14.39 -4.20 12.41
N ASP A 376 15.48 -4.75 12.94
CA ASP A 376 16.27 -4.07 13.98
C ASP A 376 16.95 -2.79 13.46
N GLU A 377 17.27 -2.71 12.16
CA GLU A 377 17.73 -1.49 11.48
C GLU A 377 16.62 -0.43 11.34
N ILE A 378 15.45 -0.81 10.82
CA ILE A 378 14.28 0.09 10.70
C ILE A 378 13.88 0.65 12.05
N LYS A 379 13.84 -0.19 13.09
CA LYS A 379 13.50 0.25 14.45
C LYS A 379 14.50 1.28 14.98
N ARG A 380 15.80 1.01 14.85
CA ARG A 380 16.86 1.98 15.20
C ARG A 380 16.75 3.27 14.39
N LYS A 381 16.32 3.20 13.13
CA LYS A 381 16.13 4.36 12.26
C LYS A 381 14.92 5.18 12.70
N TYR A 382 13.80 4.54 13.01
CA TYR A 382 12.58 5.15 13.53
C TYR A 382 12.81 5.87 14.87
N ASP A 383 13.59 5.27 15.77
CA ASP A 383 13.95 5.87 17.06
C ASP A 383 14.90 7.09 16.92
N ARG A 384 15.72 7.15 15.87
CA ARG A 384 16.80 8.15 15.70
C ARG A 384 16.50 9.27 14.71
N GLU A 385 15.71 9.01 13.67
CA GLU A 385 15.46 9.93 12.56
C GLU A 385 13.98 10.39 12.58
N PRO A 386 13.66 11.58 13.12
CA PRO A 386 12.28 12.04 13.25
C PRO A 386 11.57 12.28 11.90
N GLU A 387 12.34 12.58 10.84
CA GLU A 387 11.83 12.68 9.46
C GLU A 387 11.39 11.31 8.95
N PHE A 388 12.19 10.26 9.20
CA PHE A 388 11.85 8.89 8.83
C PHE A 388 10.62 8.40 9.60
N ARG A 389 10.54 8.66 10.92
CA ARG A 389 9.32 8.42 11.71
C ARG A 389 8.09 9.07 11.08
N THR A 390 8.17 10.36 10.78
CA THR A 390 7.05 11.12 10.18
C THR A 390 6.59 10.51 8.85
N ALA A 391 7.52 10.01 8.03
CA ALA A 391 7.19 9.34 6.77
C ALA A 391 6.58 7.94 6.99
N VAL A 392 7.05 7.19 7.99
CA VAL A 392 6.49 5.89 8.40
C VAL A 392 5.08 6.04 8.96
N ASP A 393 4.86 6.96 9.90
CA ASP A 393 3.56 7.24 10.52
C ASP A 393 2.52 7.62 9.45
N ARG A 394 2.93 8.44 8.48
CA ARG A 394 2.10 8.81 7.33
C ARG A 394 1.79 7.61 6.44
N TYR A 395 2.78 6.77 6.12
CA TYR A 395 2.57 5.57 5.32
C TYR A 395 1.58 4.60 5.98
N ILE A 396 1.71 4.39 7.29
CA ILE A 396 0.79 3.59 8.10
C ILE A 396 -0.63 4.17 8.01
N ALA A 397 -0.82 5.46 8.24
CA ALA A 397 -2.13 6.11 8.18
C ALA A 397 -2.77 6.08 6.77
N ASP A 398 -2.00 6.34 5.71
CA ASP A 398 -2.47 6.28 4.32
C ASP A 398 -2.86 4.85 3.93
N PHE A 399 -2.12 3.83 4.39
CA PHE A 399 -2.42 2.42 4.14
C PHE A 399 -3.64 1.92 4.93
N GLU A 400 -3.76 2.30 6.21
CA GLU A 400 -4.95 2.00 7.02
C GLU A 400 -6.22 2.62 6.44
N LYS A 401 -6.13 3.83 5.89
CA LYS A 401 -7.26 4.45 5.16
C LYS A 401 -7.65 3.63 3.94
N LEU A 402 -6.68 3.21 3.12
CA LEU A 402 -6.92 2.35 1.96
C LEU A 402 -7.56 1.01 2.36
N LEU A 403 -7.08 0.36 3.43
CA LEU A 403 -7.69 -0.86 3.96
C LEU A 403 -9.13 -0.64 4.41
N ASN A 404 -9.44 0.48 5.07
CA ASN A 404 -10.80 0.81 5.49
C ASN A 404 -11.74 1.04 4.29
N ASP A 405 -11.28 1.72 3.24
CA ASP A 405 -12.07 1.98 2.03
C ASP A 405 -12.30 0.70 1.20
N VAL A 406 -11.27 -0.16 1.08
CA VAL A 406 -11.40 -1.48 0.46
C VAL A 406 -12.33 -2.39 1.27
N ALA A 407 -12.15 -2.49 2.59
CA ALA A 407 -12.97 -3.36 3.45
C ALA A 407 -14.46 -2.96 3.52
N ARG A 408 -14.80 -1.69 3.21
CA ARG A 408 -16.20 -1.24 3.04
C ARG A 408 -16.83 -1.72 1.74
N THR A 409 -16.01 -1.98 0.72
CA THR A 409 -16.42 -2.33 -0.64
C THR A 409 -16.36 -3.85 -0.88
N ASP A 410 -15.41 -4.53 -0.25
CA ASP A 410 -15.06 -5.94 -0.42
C ASP A 410 -15.81 -6.85 0.57
N ARG A 411 -17.03 -7.24 0.18
CA ARG A 411 -17.94 -8.06 0.99
C ARG A 411 -17.38 -9.44 1.35
N ASP A 412 -16.56 -10.00 0.47
CA ASP A 412 -15.96 -11.35 0.58
C ASP A 412 -14.52 -11.33 1.15
N ARG A 413 -14.00 -10.14 1.49
CA ARG A 413 -12.64 -9.90 2.04
C ARG A 413 -11.47 -10.36 1.14
N SER A 414 -11.75 -10.67 -0.11
CA SER A 414 -10.78 -11.23 -1.07
C SER A 414 -9.77 -10.20 -1.58
N VAL A 415 -10.24 -8.98 -1.86
CA VAL A 415 -9.43 -7.85 -2.31
C VAL A 415 -8.56 -7.34 -1.16
N THR A 416 -9.14 -7.24 0.03
CA THR A 416 -8.47 -6.87 1.29
C THR A 416 -7.34 -7.85 1.59
N GLN A 417 -7.58 -9.16 1.43
CA GLN A 417 -6.55 -10.18 1.58
C GLN A 417 -5.42 -10.00 0.54
N SER A 418 -5.74 -9.75 -0.72
CA SER A 418 -4.75 -9.48 -1.78
C SER A 418 -3.80 -8.33 -1.40
N TYR A 419 -4.35 -7.19 -0.96
CA TYR A 419 -3.58 -6.01 -0.51
C TYR A 419 -2.75 -6.22 0.76
N LEU A 420 -3.10 -7.18 1.62
CA LEU A 420 -2.30 -7.51 2.80
C LEU A 420 -1.20 -8.53 2.49
N THR A 421 -1.41 -9.39 1.50
CA THR A 421 -0.41 -10.37 1.04
C THR A 421 0.56 -9.81 0.00
N SER A 422 0.23 -8.67 -0.62
CA SER A 422 1.10 -7.94 -1.54
C SER A 422 2.31 -7.34 -0.83
N ASP A 423 3.32 -6.97 -1.61
CA ASP A 423 4.57 -6.41 -1.09
C ASP A 423 4.35 -5.11 -0.29
N THR A 424 3.34 -4.31 -0.64
CA THR A 424 2.88 -3.16 0.16
C THR A 424 2.31 -3.54 1.53
N GLY A 425 1.50 -4.60 1.61
CA GLY A 425 0.98 -5.13 2.88
C GLY A 425 2.08 -5.71 3.78
N LYS A 426 3.10 -6.33 3.19
CA LYS A 426 4.33 -6.73 3.90
C LYS A 426 5.08 -5.53 4.47
N VAL A 427 5.27 -4.48 3.67
CA VAL A 427 5.93 -3.22 4.12
C VAL A 427 5.17 -2.59 5.28
N TYR A 428 3.85 -2.42 5.16
CA TYR A 428 2.98 -1.98 6.24
C TYR A 428 3.18 -2.83 7.51
N THR A 429 3.17 -4.16 7.37
CA THR A 429 3.33 -5.09 8.49
C THR A 429 4.67 -4.91 9.22
N MET A 430 5.77 -4.68 8.52
CA MET A 430 7.07 -4.49 9.18
C MET A 430 7.22 -3.11 9.80
N LEU A 431 6.71 -2.07 9.13
CA LEU A 431 6.75 -0.70 9.63
C LEU A 431 5.87 -0.52 10.88
N ALA A 432 4.64 -1.04 10.86
CA ALA A 432 3.72 -1.01 12.00
C ALA A 432 4.16 -1.87 13.20
N HIS A 433 5.12 -2.79 13.01
CA HIS A 433 5.75 -3.55 14.11
C HIS A 433 7.03 -2.88 14.64
N ALA A 434 7.64 -1.98 13.86
CA ALA A 434 8.86 -1.27 14.23
C ALA A 434 8.59 0.05 14.96
N ALA A 435 7.46 0.70 14.66
CA ALA A 435 6.91 1.89 15.30
C ALA A 435 6.34 1.63 16.71
#